data_AF-M0I2P0-F1
#
_entry.id   AF-M0I2P0-F1
#
_cell.length_a   1.000
_cell.length_b   1.000
_cell.length_c   1.000
_cell.angle_alpha   90.00
_cell.angle_beta   90.00
_cell.angle_gamma   90.00
#
_symmetry.space_group_name_H-M   'P 1'
#
loop_
_entity.id
_entity.type
_entity.pdbx_description
1 polymer ?
#
loop_
_entity_poly.entity_id
_entity_poly.type
_entity_poly.pdbx_seq_one_letter_code
_entity_poly.pdbx_strand_id
1 'polypeptide(L)'
;MQFASWRWNRIIAFFGGAGLLVLVPWSGLSPALPEWAVDVFLSVPFGLCVYGFTEQPRKVILLIPVGTALGIGTLALYRASGFGLF
;
A
#
# COMPACT_ATOMS: atom_id res chain seq x y z
N MET A 1 -23.58 1.80 -19.16
CA MET A 1 -22.90 0.60 -18.61
C MET A 1 -21.58 0.92 -17.91
N GLN A 2 -20.79 1.88 -18.38
CA GLN A 2 -19.47 2.26 -17.82
C GLN A 2 -19.49 2.81 -16.37
N PHE A 3 -20.61 3.42 -15.95
CA PHE A 3 -20.76 3.96 -14.60
C PHE A 3 -20.96 2.86 -13.53
N ALA A 4 -21.73 1.82 -13.88
CA ALA A 4 -21.95 0.68 -13.00
C ALA A 4 -20.68 -0.15 -12.81
N SER A 5 -19.91 -0.37 -13.88
CA SER A 5 -18.61 -1.05 -13.79
C SER A 5 -17.56 -0.23 -13.03
N TRP A 6 -17.57 1.09 -13.17
CA TRP A 6 -16.71 1.98 -12.37
C TRP A 6 -17.01 1.88 -10.87
N ARG A 7 -18.29 1.88 -10.47
CA ARG A 7 -18.71 1.69 -9.08
C ARG A 7 -18.32 0.32 -8.54
N TRP A 8 -18.59 -0.74 -9.30
CA TRP A 8 -18.23 -2.11 -8.89
C TRP A 8 -16.73 -2.29 -8.70
N ASN A 9 -15.90 -1.73 -9.58
CA ASN A 9 -14.44 -1.77 -9.44
C ASN A 9 -13.95 -1.14 -8.12
N ARG A 10 -14.64 -0.10 -7.64
CA ARG A 10 -14.30 0.58 -6.37
C ARG A 10 -14.73 -0.23 -5.16
N ILE A 11 -15.91 -0.83 -5.21
CA ILE A 11 -16.41 -1.72 -4.16
C ILE A 11 -15.47 -2.93 -4.01
N ILE A 12 -15.13 -3.59 -5.13
CA ILE A 12 -14.22 -4.74 -5.11
C ILE A 12 -12.83 -4.34 -4.62
N ALA A 13 -12.31 -3.19 -5.07
CA ALA A 13 -11.02 -2.70 -4.58
C ALA A 13 -11.04 -2.41 -3.08
N PHE A 14 -12.13 -1.83 -2.55
CA PHE A 14 -12.25 -1.58 -1.12
C PHE A 14 -12.22 -2.88 -0.31
N PHE A 15 -13.12 -3.83 -0.62
CA PHE A 15 -13.19 -5.08 0.12
C PHE A 15 -11.96 -5.96 -0.09
N GLY A 16 -11.36 -5.92 -1.28
CA GLY A 16 -10.09 -6.59 -1.58
C GLY A 16 -8.93 -6.00 -0.76
N GLY A 17 -8.83 -4.67 -0.70
CA GLY A 17 -7.84 -3.98 0.13
C GLY A 17 -8.02 -4.27 1.63
N ALA A 18 -9.25 -4.16 2.13
CA ALA A 18 -9.58 -4.45 3.52
C ALA A 18 -9.29 -5.92 3.88
N GLY A 19 -9.68 -6.86 3.01
CA GLY A 19 -9.38 -8.28 3.17
C GLY A 19 -7.88 -8.54 3.22
N LEU A 20 -7.10 -7.95 2.32
CA LEU A 20 -5.64 -8.08 2.33
C LEU A 20 -5.01 -7.48 3.59
N LEU A 21 -5.45 -6.31 4.06
CA LEU A 21 -4.96 -5.73 5.32
C LEU A 21 -5.23 -6.64 6.52
N VAL A 22 -6.38 -7.31 6.54
CA VAL A 22 -6.72 -8.26 7.60
C VAL A 22 -5.92 -9.55 7.47
N LEU A 23 -5.66 -10.05 6.26
CA LEU A 23 -5.02 -11.34 6.00
C LEU A 23 -3.49 -11.30 6.04
N VAL A 24 -2.86 -10.18 5.66
CA VAL A 24 -1.38 -10.06 5.63
C VAL A 24 -0.73 -10.38 6.97
N PRO A 25 -1.24 -9.93 8.14
CA PRO A 25 -0.70 -10.34 9.44
C PRO A 25 -0.70 -11.86 9.69
N TRP A 26 -1.64 -12.60 9.09
CA TRP A 26 -1.77 -14.05 9.25
C TRP A 26 -1.02 -14.87 8.21
N SER A 27 -0.48 -14.21 7.18
CA SER A 27 0.22 -14.86 6.07
C SER A 27 1.60 -15.43 6.45
N GLY A 28 2.11 -15.11 7.64
CA GLY A 28 3.47 -15.47 8.03
C GLY A 28 4.55 -14.74 7.22
N LEU A 29 4.21 -13.64 6.53
CA LEU A 29 5.19 -12.80 5.82
C LEU A 29 6.08 -11.99 6.78
N SER A 30 5.57 -11.63 7.95
CA SER A 30 6.26 -10.77 8.91
C SER A 30 7.61 -11.35 9.43
N PRO A 31 7.76 -12.65 9.68
CA PRO A 31 9.06 -13.23 10.03
C PRO A 31 10.02 -13.41 8.85
N ALA A 32 9.50 -13.46 7.62
CA ALA A 32 10.29 -13.73 6.42
C ALA A 32 10.82 -12.47 5.73
N LEU A 33 10.24 -11.30 6.07
CA LEU A 33 10.57 -10.02 5.46
C LEU A 33 10.99 -9.01 6.52
N PRO A 34 11.94 -8.12 6.19
CA PRO A 34 12.25 -7.00 7.08
C PRO A 34 11.03 -6.07 7.20
N GLU A 35 10.86 -5.45 8.37
CA GLU A 35 9.68 -4.61 8.70
C GLU A 35 9.38 -3.56 7.63
N TRP A 36 10.43 -2.88 7.13
CA TRP A 36 10.28 -1.86 6.09
C TRP A 36 9.66 -2.41 4.79
N ALA A 37 9.94 -3.67 4.43
CA ALA A 37 9.36 -4.29 3.24
C ALA A 37 7.88 -4.60 3.49
N VAL A 38 7.54 -5.04 4.69
CA VAL A 38 6.14 -5.27 5.12
C VAL A 38 5.33 -3.98 5.00
N ASP A 39 5.88 -2.84 5.46
CA ASP A 39 5.23 -1.53 5.35
C ASP A 39 4.96 -1.12 3.89
N VAL A 40 5.95 -1.35 3.00
CA VAL A 40 5.77 -1.11 1.56
C VAL A 40 4.70 -2.02 0.99
N PHE A 41 4.66 -3.31 1.35
CA PHE A 41 3.62 -4.21 0.87
C PHE A 41 2.23 -3.83 1.39
N LEU A 42 2.10 -3.36 2.64
CA LEU A 42 0.85 -2.91 3.24
C LEU A 42 0.31 -1.61 2.61
N SER A 43 1.17 -0.79 2.00
CA SER A 43 0.75 0.42 1.29
C SER A 43 -0.14 0.13 0.06
N VAL A 44 0.00 -1.05 -0.56
CA VAL A 44 -0.80 -1.48 -1.72
C VAL A 44 -2.27 -1.73 -1.37
N PRO A 45 -2.61 -2.61 -0.40
CA PRO A 45 -3.99 -2.80 -0.01
C PRO A 45 -4.57 -1.55 0.67
N PHE A 46 -3.76 -0.72 1.33
CA PHE A 46 -4.18 0.60 1.77
C PHE A 46 -4.58 1.51 0.59
N GLY A 47 -3.79 1.56 -0.48
CA GLY A 47 -4.13 2.30 -1.71
C GLY A 47 -5.41 1.80 -2.38
N LEU A 48 -5.67 0.49 -2.34
CA LEU A 48 -6.94 -0.09 -2.82
C LEU A 48 -8.15 0.38 -1.99
N CYS A 49 -8.00 0.48 -0.66
CA CYS A 49 -9.03 1.05 0.21
C CYS A 49 -9.30 2.52 -0.13
N VAL A 50 -8.25 3.32 -0.33
CA VAL A 50 -8.38 4.75 -0.71
C VAL A 50 -9.03 4.91 -2.09
N TYR A 51 -8.69 4.05 -3.06
CA TYR A 51 -9.36 4.04 -4.36
C TYR A 51 -10.84 3.71 -4.25
N GLY A 52 -11.20 2.77 -3.37
CA GLY A 52 -12.58 2.42 -3.10
C GLY A 52 -13.38 3.58 -2.51
N PHE A 53 -12.81 4.31 -1.56
CA PHE A 53 -13.46 5.42 -0.84
C PHE A 53 -13.49 6.76 -1.59
N THR A 54 -12.48 7.06 -2.40
CA THR A 54 -12.28 8.43 -2.93
C THR A 54 -12.39 8.47 -4.44
N GLU A 55 -13.02 9.49 -5.04
CA GLU A 55 -13.16 9.62 -6.50
C GLU A 55 -11.85 9.89 -7.28
N GLN A 56 -10.71 9.76 -6.61
CA GLN A 56 -9.39 10.01 -7.17
C GLN A 56 -9.08 9.08 -8.36
N PRO A 57 -8.36 9.59 -9.37
CA PRO A 57 -7.94 8.78 -10.50
C PRO A 57 -6.88 7.76 -10.08
N ARG A 58 -6.82 6.62 -10.77
CA ARG A 58 -5.88 5.52 -10.48
C ARG A 58 -4.42 5.98 -10.41
N LYS A 59 -4.04 6.97 -11.25
CA LYS A 59 -2.70 7.56 -11.27
C LYS A 59 -2.34 8.21 -9.92
N VAL A 60 -3.29 8.89 -9.28
CA VAL A 60 -3.08 9.52 -7.97
C VAL A 60 -2.98 8.44 -6.89
N ILE A 61 -3.83 7.41 -6.94
CA ILE A 61 -3.78 6.30 -5.99
C ILE A 61 -2.44 5.56 -6.05
N LEU A 62 -1.89 5.34 -7.24
CA LEU A 62 -0.59 4.67 -7.41
C LEU A 62 0.56 5.43 -6.74
N LEU A 63 0.42 6.74 -6.51
CA LEU A 63 1.42 7.51 -5.77
C LEU A 63 1.52 7.09 -4.31
N ILE A 64 0.50 6.43 -3.74
CA ILE A 64 0.55 5.91 -2.36
C ILE A 64 1.65 4.84 -2.25
N PRO A 65 1.56 3.68 -2.92
CA PRO A 65 2.60 2.66 -2.79
C PRO A 65 3.94 3.10 -3.37
N VAL A 66 3.95 3.88 -4.45
CA VAL A 66 5.20 4.41 -5.03
C VAL A 66 5.88 5.37 -4.05
N GLY A 67 5.12 6.30 -3.47
CA GLY A 67 5.63 7.25 -2.48
C GLY A 67 6.10 6.57 -1.21
N THR A 68 5.37 5.57 -0.71
CA THR A 68 5.79 4.76 0.44
C THR A 68 7.07 4.00 0.14
N ALA A 69 7.18 3.35 -1.03
CA ALA A 69 8.39 2.64 -1.43
C ALA A 69 9.61 3.57 -1.53
N LEU A 70 9.44 4.75 -2.13
CA LEU A 70 10.51 5.75 -2.22
C LEU A 70 10.89 6.28 -0.84
N GLY A 71 9.93 6.71 -0.03
CA GLY A 71 10.21 7.28 1.29
C GLY A 71 10.89 6.28 2.23
N ILE A 72 10.36 5.06 2.31
CA ILE A 72 10.93 3.99 3.14
C ILE A 72 12.29 3.52 2.58
N GLY A 73 12.41 3.37 1.25
CA GLY A 73 13.66 2.99 0.61
C GLY A 73 14.77 4.02 0.85
N THR A 74 14.45 5.31 0.73
CA THR A 74 15.36 6.40 1.06
C THR A 74 15.76 6.36 2.55
N LEU A 75 14.80 6.19 3.46
CA LEU A 75 15.10 6.08 4.89
C LEU A 75 16.00 4.87 5.21
N ALA A 76 15.74 3.72 4.58
CA ALA A 76 16.54 2.51 4.74
C ALA A 76 17.99 2.72 4.23
N LEU A 77 18.17 3.38 3.09
CA LEU A 77 19.48 3.75 2.55
C LEU A 77 20.22 4.73 3.46
N TYR A 78 19.53 5.72 4.03
CA TYR A 78 20.12 6.65 5.00
C TYR A 78 20.60 5.90 6.26
N ARG A 79 19.77 5.01 6.83
CA ARG A 79 20.17 4.18 7.97
C ARG A 79 21.38 3.29 7.64
N ALA A 80 21.39 2.68 6.46
CA ALA A 80 22.49 1.81 6.01
C ALA A 80 23.81 2.57 5.75
N SER A 81 23.74 3.85 5.37
CA SER A 81 24.92 4.67 5.09
C SER A 81 25.57 5.28 6.35
N GLY A 82 25.03 5.01 7.55
CA GLY A 82 25.61 5.47 8.81
C GLY A 82 25.37 6.95 9.13
N PHE A 83 24.57 7.65 8.31
CA PHE A 83 24.07 8.98 8.65
C PHE A 83 22.93 8.83 9.67
N GLY A 84 23.29 8.87 10.96
CA GLY A 84 22.33 8.84 12.07
C GLY A 84 21.37 10.03 11.98
N LEU A 85 20.09 9.75 11.77
CA LEU A 85 19.03 10.67 12.13
C LEU A 85 18.77 10.47 13.62
N PHE A 86 19.07 11.52 14.39
CA PHE A 86 18.81 11.64 15.83
C PHE A 86 17.34 11.39 16.18
#